data_AF-A0A3E0B1I8-F1
#
_entry.id   AF-A0A3E0B1I8-F1
#
_cell.length_a   1.000
_cell.length_b   1.000
_cell.length_c   1.000
_cell.angle_alpha   90.00
_cell.angle_beta   90.00
_cell.angle_gamma   90.00
#
_symmetry.space_group_name_H-M   'P 1'
#
loop_
_entity.id
_entity.type
_entity.pdbx_description
1 polymer ?
#
loop_
_entity_poly.entity_id
_entity_poly.type
_entity_poly.pdbx_seq_one_letter_code
_entity_poly.pdbx_strand_id
1 'polypeptide(L)'
;MANGKSRASWKYAFAYTGIVVGAGFATGQEVLQFFASYGLISFIGVILTGLAVMFIGRQAAKLGYSTHAESHVLPLNTLFGKKLGLVVDIILAFFLYGLAIVMIAGSGATFNEGFGVHPQVGAIILIILAFITLLMDFDKIVSIIGVITPVLVIAMFFIAGYNILNPVVPLSEVNQYNDVSRTPTGFWWFDAITYAGFTLATAFSFLSIMGSESARQSIVRRGAVYGGLLITLLMLLINFGVLSIIPNAYDVALPTMQMAVNVSPWLGTAYSVIIILLIYNSIVGFLFPFLARFTKPGTGKYKMLLAASLIIGYFGTYVGFVELVNIIYPLFGYVGMTIGVMLTIRWVFLKLKARKLAEKLSDNEDE
;
A
#
# COMPACT_ATOMS: atom_id res chain seq x y z
N MET A 1 -23.92 10.86 -21.91
CA MET A 1 -23.94 10.28 -20.54
C MET A 1 -22.94 9.14 -20.28
N ALA A 2 -22.49 8.35 -21.27
CA ALA A 2 -21.52 7.27 -21.05
C ALA A 2 -20.09 7.76 -20.69
N ASN A 3 -19.63 8.86 -21.30
CA ASN A 3 -18.31 9.44 -21.04
C ASN A 3 -18.11 9.92 -19.58
N GLY A 4 -19.18 10.39 -18.92
CA GLY A 4 -19.11 10.80 -17.51
C GLY A 4 -18.86 9.63 -16.54
N LYS A 5 -19.41 8.44 -16.83
CA LYS A 5 -19.25 7.24 -15.99
C LYS A 5 -17.85 6.64 -16.09
N SER A 6 -17.27 6.65 -17.30
CA SER A 6 -15.89 6.17 -17.53
C SER A 6 -14.88 7.09 -16.84
N ARG A 7 -15.03 8.40 -17.01
CA ARG A 7 -14.16 9.41 -16.38
C ARG A 7 -14.20 9.34 -14.85
N ALA A 8 -15.38 9.12 -14.27
CA ALA A 8 -15.52 8.88 -12.83
C ALA A 8 -14.78 7.61 -12.40
N SER A 9 -14.91 6.49 -13.14
CA SER A 9 -14.25 5.23 -12.78
C SER A 9 -12.72 5.37 -12.77
N TRP A 10 -12.15 6.12 -13.71
CA TRP A 10 -10.70 6.41 -13.73
C TRP A 10 -10.23 7.28 -12.57
N LYS A 11 -11.03 8.24 -12.10
CA LYS A 11 -10.70 9.01 -10.88
C LYS A 11 -10.56 8.07 -9.67
N TYR A 12 -11.47 7.11 -9.53
CA TYR A 12 -11.40 6.09 -8.48
C TYR A 12 -10.17 5.18 -8.66
N ALA A 13 -9.84 4.83 -9.90
CA ALA A 13 -8.66 4.03 -10.21
C ALA A 13 -7.38 4.73 -9.76
N PHE A 14 -7.17 5.99 -10.16
CA PHE A 14 -5.99 6.76 -9.77
C PHE A 14 -5.89 6.97 -8.26
N ALA A 15 -7.02 7.21 -7.59
CA ALA A 15 -7.01 7.39 -6.15
C ALA A 15 -6.70 6.07 -5.40
N TYR A 16 -7.22 4.94 -5.88
CA TYR A 16 -6.85 3.62 -5.36
C TYR A 16 -5.36 3.32 -5.59
N THR A 17 -4.87 3.56 -6.81
CA THR A 17 -3.45 3.39 -7.14
C THR A 17 -2.57 4.29 -6.29
N GLY A 18 -2.91 5.56 -6.08
CA GLY A 18 -2.07 6.49 -5.32
C GLY A 18 -1.94 6.17 -3.83
N ILE A 19 -2.91 5.44 -3.25
CA ILE A 19 -2.83 4.99 -1.86
C ILE A 19 -1.97 3.74 -1.72
N VAL A 20 -2.04 2.85 -2.70
CA VAL A 20 -1.24 1.61 -2.69
C VAL A 20 0.20 1.89 -3.12
N VAL A 21 0.38 2.68 -4.18
CA VAL A 21 1.68 3.11 -4.70
C VAL A 21 2.16 4.30 -3.87
N GLY A 22 2.46 3.98 -2.61
CA GLY A 22 3.00 4.90 -1.62
C GLY A 22 4.51 4.78 -1.49
N ALA A 23 5.01 5.23 -0.34
CA ALA A 23 6.43 5.27 -0.03
C ALA A 23 7.15 3.92 -0.10
N GLY A 24 6.58 2.84 0.46
CA GLY A 24 7.27 1.55 0.44
C GLY A 24 7.37 0.95 -0.97
N PHE A 25 6.37 1.18 -1.83
CA PHE A 25 6.45 0.89 -3.26
C PHE A 25 7.55 1.71 -3.95
N ALA A 26 7.64 3.00 -3.64
CA ALA A 26 8.65 3.91 -4.18
C ALA A 26 10.08 3.55 -3.78
N THR A 27 10.29 2.84 -2.67
CA THR A 27 11.63 2.37 -2.25
C THR A 27 12.11 1.13 -3.01
N GLY A 28 11.20 0.34 -3.59
CA GLY A 28 11.51 -0.98 -4.16
C GLY A 28 11.74 -2.08 -3.13
N GLN A 29 11.83 -1.76 -1.84
CA GLN A 29 12.12 -2.74 -0.79
C GLN A 29 11.00 -3.77 -0.61
N GLU A 30 9.75 -3.32 -0.72
CA GLU A 30 8.56 -4.18 -0.76
C GLU A 30 8.65 -5.23 -1.86
N VAL A 31 9.02 -4.77 -3.06
CA VAL A 31 9.08 -5.63 -4.24
C VAL A 31 10.25 -6.59 -4.15
N LEU A 32 11.40 -6.14 -3.63
CA LEU A 32 12.54 -7.00 -3.38
C LEU A 32 12.17 -8.15 -2.43
N GLN A 33 11.60 -7.81 -1.28
CA GLN A 33 11.30 -8.77 -0.22
C GLN A 33 10.23 -9.79 -0.60
N PHE A 34 9.10 -9.35 -1.17
CA PHE A 34 7.95 -10.22 -1.44
C PHE A 34 8.01 -10.90 -2.81
N PHE A 35 8.82 -10.39 -3.75
CA PHE A 35 8.82 -10.86 -5.14
C PHE A 35 10.23 -11.08 -5.67
N ALA A 36 11.04 -10.05 -5.89
CA ALA A 36 12.26 -10.16 -6.70
C ALA A 36 13.29 -11.14 -6.10
N SER A 37 13.31 -11.31 -4.78
CA SER A 37 14.16 -12.30 -4.09
C SER A 37 13.88 -13.75 -4.50
N TYR A 38 12.72 -14.03 -5.12
CA TYR A 38 12.39 -15.33 -5.71
C TYR A 38 12.96 -15.54 -7.13
N GLY A 39 13.57 -14.53 -7.74
CA GLY A 39 14.03 -14.58 -9.14
C GLY A 39 12.85 -14.48 -10.12
N LEU A 40 12.92 -15.17 -11.27
CA LEU A 40 11.95 -15.02 -12.37
C LEU A 40 10.52 -15.48 -12.04
N ILE A 41 10.35 -16.38 -11.05
CA ILE A 41 9.00 -16.80 -10.63
C ILE A 41 8.21 -15.64 -9.98
N SER A 42 8.90 -14.59 -9.55
CA SER A 42 8.33 -13.36 -9.02
C SER A 42 7.26 -12.75 -9.94
N PHE A 43 7.42 -12.83 -11.26
CA PHE A 43 6.42 -12.32 -12.21
C PHE A 43 5.05 -13.00 -12.04
N ILE A 44 5.04 -14.31 -11.78
CA ILE A 44 3.81 -15.06 -11.51
C ILE A 44 3.22 -14.61 -10.16
N GLY A 45 4.08 -14.41 -9.15
CA GLY A 45 3.69 -13.85 -7.87
C GLY A 45 3.00 -12.49 -8.02
N VAL A 46 3.60 -11.55 -8.76
CA VAL A 46 3.02 -10.23 -9.00
C VAL A 46 1.68 -10.31 -9.72
N ILE A 47 1.53 -11.20 -10.71
CA ILE A 47 0.25 -11.43 -11.39
C ILE A 47 -0.81 -11.97 -10.40
N LEU A 48 -0.45 -12.94 -9.56
CA LEU A 48 -1.33 -13.49 -8.54
C LEU A 48 -1.80 -12.41 -7.56
N THR A 49 -0.87 -11.59 -7.07
CA THR A 49 -1.18 -10.42 -6.24
C THR A 49 -2.13 -9.48 -6.97
N GLY A 50 -1.84 -9.13 -8.23
CA GLY A 50 -2.65 -8.22 -9.03
C GLY A 50 -4.10 -8.69 -9.18
N LEU A 51 -4.29 -9.99 -9.47
CA LEU A 51 -5.62 -10.61 -9.53
C LEU A 51 -6.35 -10.54 -8.20
N ALA A 52 -5.67 -10.84 -7.09
CA ALA A 52 -6.25 -10.74 -5.75
C ALA A 52 -6.64 -9.31 -5.39
N VAL A 53 -5.75 -8.33 -5.61
CA VAL A 53 -5.97 -6.91 -5.33
C VAL A 53 -7.12 -6.33 -6.16
N MET A 54 -7.23 -6.70 -7.44
CA MET A 54 -8.37 -6.33 -8.29
C MET A 54 -9.68 -6.93 -7.79
N PHE A 55 -9.69 -8.23 -7.48
CA PHE A 55 -10.90 -8.92 -7.05
C PHE A 55 -11.38 -8.43 -5.68
N ILE A 56 -10.49 -8.42 -4.69
CA ILE A 56 -10.84 -8.11 -3.31
C ILE A 56 -11.07 -6.62 -3.14
N GLY A 57 -10.25 -5.76 -3.77
CA GLY A 57 -10.48 -4.31 -3.78
C GLY A 57 -11.85 -3.95 -4.36
N ARG A 58 -12.30 -4.65 -5.41
CA ARG A 58 -13.66 -4.52 -5.94
C ARG A 58 -14.73 -4.92 -4.91
N GLN A 59 -14.53 -5.98 -4.12
CA GLN A 59 -15.50 -6.35 -3.09
C GLN A 59 -15.53 -5.36 -1.93
N ALA A 60 -14.38 -4.84 -1.50
CA ALA A 60 -14.29 -3.79 -0.48
C ALA A 60 -15.04 -2.53 -0.93
N ALA A 61 -14.78 -2.04 -2.15
CA ALA A 61 -15.47 -0.87 -2.69
C ALA A 61 -16.99 -1.07 -2.81
N LYS A 62 -17.43 -2.28 -3.21
CA LYS A 62 -18.87 -2.63 -3.22
C LYS A 62 -19.47 -2.67 -1.83
N LEU A 63 -18.73 -3.14 -0.83
CA LEU A 63 -19.18 -3.17 0.56
C LEU A 63 -19.41 -1.75 1.08
N GLY A 64 -18.43 -0.86 0.86
CA GLY A 64 -18.55 0.57 1.15
C GLY A 64 -19.80 1.19 0.53
N TYR A 65 -20.00 0.99 -0.78
CA TYR A 65 -21.20 1.45 -1.49
C TYR A 65 -22.49 0.92 -0.87
N SER A 66 -22.55 -0.38 -0.54
CA SER A 66 -23.78 -0.98 0.02
C SER A 66 -24.10 -0.54 1.45
N THR A 67 -23.10 -0.08 2.19
CA THR A 67 -23.23 0.26 3.61
C THR A 67 -23.39 1.75 3.86
N HIS A 68 -23.17 2.60 2.85
CA HIS A 68 -23.14 4.07 2.99
C HIS A 68 -22.25 4.50 4.17
N ALA A 69 -21.10 3.84 4.30
CA ALA A 69 -20.27 3.93 5.48
C ALA A 69 -19.45 5.23 5.54
N GLU A 70 -19.63 6.00 6.61
CA GLU A 70 -18.82 7.20 6.90
C GLU A 70 -17.38 6.86 7.33
N SER A 71 -17.12 5.60 7.71
CA SER A 71 -15.79 5.09 8.08
C SER A 71 -15.68 3.59 7.82
N HIS A 72 -14.48 3.02 7.94
CA HIS A 72 -14.25 1.59 7.74
C HIS A 72 -14.85 0.69 8.85
N VAL A 73 -15.27 1.27 9.97
CA VAL A 73 -15.81 0.53 11.12
C VAL A 73 -17.12 -0.22 10.76
N LEU A 74 -18.06 0.43 10.06
CA LEU A 74 -19.31 -0.21 9.67
C LEU A 74 -19.10 -1.36 8.66
N PRO A 75 -18.26 -1.22 7.61
CA PRO A 75 -17.81 -2.31 6.76
C PRO A 75 -17.21 -3.48 7.53
N LEU A 76 -16.30 -3.24 8.49
CA LEU A 76 -15.73 -4.29 9.32
C LEU A 76 -16.78 -5.00 10.17
N ASN A 77 -17.67 -4.25 10.81
CA ASN A 77 -18.77 -4.80 11.59
C ASN A 77 -19.74 -5.61 10.71
N THR A 78 -19.90 -5.25 9.44
CA THR A 78 -20.70 -6.00 8.48
C THR A 78 -20.05 -7.32 8.07
N LEU A 79 -18.71 -7.38 8.03
CA LEU A 79 -17.96 -8.59 7.71
C LEU A 79 -17.83 -9.54 8.90
N PHE A 80 -17.49 -9.00 10.07
CA PHE A 80 -17.06 -9.77 11.24
C PHE A 80 -18.09 -9.75 12.39
N GLY A 81 -19.14 -8.93 12.31
CA GLY A 81 -20.01 -8.62 13.44
C GLY A 81 -19.40 -7.60 14.39
N LYS A 82 -20.18 -7.09 15.35
CA LYS A 82 -19.77 -5.96 16.22
C LYS A 82 -18.53 -6.24 17.08
N LYS A 83 -18.42 -7.45 17.65
CA LYS A 83 -17.33 -7.80 18.57
C LYS A 83 -16.01 -8.02 17.83
N LEU A 84 -16.00 -8.94 16.86
CA LEU A 84 -14.79 -9.23 16.08
C LEU A 84 -14.43 -8.06 15.15
N GLY A 85 -15.41 -7.32 14.63
CA GLY A 85 -15.17 -6.11 13.86
C GLY A 85 -14.39 -5.04 14.64
N LEU A 86 -14.71 -4.86 15.93
CA LEU A 86 -13.95 -3.99 16.82
C LEU A 86 -12.50 -4.48 17.02
N VAL A 87 -12.30 -5.80 17.18
CA VAL A 87 -10.95 -6.37 17.32
C VAL A 87 -10.12 -6.11 16.07
N VAL A 88 -10.67 -6.39 14.88
CA VAL A 88 -9.98 -6.14 13.60
C VAL A 88 -9.68 -4.65 13.42
N ASP A 89 -10.62 -3.77 13.79
CA ASP A 89 -10.43 -2.33 13.72
C ASP A 89 -9.28 -1.83 14.62
N ILE A 90 -9.18 -2.32 15.86
CA ILE A 90 -8.07 -1.99 16.77
C ILE A 90 -6.75 -2.51 16.21
N ILE A 91 -6.74 -3.74 15.67
CA ILE A 91 -5.57 -4.33 15.04
C ILE A 91 -5.13 -3.49 13.83
N LEU A 92 -6.05 -3.05 12.97
CA LEU A 92 -5.74 -2.16 11.85
C LEU A 92 -5.11 -0.85 12.34
N ALA A 93 -5.70 -0.22 13.36
CA ALA A 93 -5.14 1.02 13.92
C ALA A 93 -3.72 0.80 14.47
N PHE A 94 -3.47 -0.30 15.17
CA PHE A 94 -2.15 -0.67 15.66
C PHE A 94 -1.14 -0.85 14.53
N PHE A 95 -1.50 -1.57 13.46
CA PHE A 95 -0.61 -1.75 12.31
C PHE A 95 -0.41 -0.47 11.51
N LEU A 96 -1.41 0.41 11.38
CA LEU A 96 -1.21 1.73 10.79
C LEU A 96 -0.13 2.51 11.54
N TYR A 97 -0.14 2.44 12.88
CA TYR A 97 0.95 3.01 13.66
C TYR A 97 2.30 2.31 13.38
N GLY A 98 2.32 0.97 13.32
CA GLY A 98 3.51 0.21 12.92
C GLY A 98 4.07 0.64 11.55
N LEU A 99 3.21 0.85 10.56
CA LEU A 99 3.61 1.36 9.24
C LEU A 99 4.17 2.78 9.33
N ALA A 100 3.63 3.64 10.19
CA ALA A 100 4.21 4.96 10.42
C ALA A 100 5.64 4.85 11.00
N ILE A 101 5.90 3.92 11.92
CA ILE A 101 7.25 3.65 12.45
C ILE A 101 8.18 3.17 11.34
N VAL A 102 7.73 2.23 10.49
CA VAL A 102 8.50 1.75 9.33
C VAL A 102 8.88 2.93 8.42
N MET A 103 7.94 3.84 8.15
CA MET A 103 8.18 5.02 7.32
C MET A 103 9.13 6.03 7.99
N ILE A 104 9.06 6.22 9.31
CA ILE A 104 10.02 7.05 10.05
C ILE A 104 11.43 6.46 9.90
N ALA A 105 11.61 5.15 10.06
CA ALA A 105 12.91 4.51 9.83
C ALA A 105 13.37 4.60 8.36
N GLY A 106 12.43 4.41 7.42
CA GLY A 106 12.68 4.57 5.98
C GLY A 106 13.12 5.98 5.61
N SER A 107 12.60 7.01 6.30
CA SER A 107 13.05 8.39 6.08
C SER A 107 14.54 8.52 6.41
N GLY A 108 14.98 7.99 7.54
CA GLY A 108 16.39 8.01 7.93
C GLY A 108 17.29 7.33 6.91
N ALA A 109 16.91 6.14 6.43
CA ALA A 109 17.61 5.45 5.35
C ALA A 109 17.67 6.31 4.06
N THR A 110 16.56 6.95 3.70
CA THR A 110 16.49 7.79 2.49
C THR A 110 17.37 9.03 2.59
N PHE A 111 17.43 9.69 3.75
CA PHE A 111 18.34 10.82 3.96
C PHE A 111 19.81 10.39 3.93
N ASN A 112 20.11 9.20 4.44
CA ASN A 112 21.46 8.68 4.45
C ASN A 112 21.94 8.32 3.04
N GLU A 113 21.16 7.54 2.29
CA GLU A 113 21.53 7.17 0.92
C GLU A 113 21.49 8.37 -0.04
N GLY A 114 20.52 9.28 0.12
CA GLY A 114 20.35 10.42 -0.79
C GLY A 114 21.30 11.60 -0.56
N PHE A 115 21.66 11.85 0.71
CA PHE A 115 22.39 13.06 1.12
C PHE A 115 23.58 12.80 2.05
N GLY A 116 23.86 11.54 2.42
CA GLY A 116 24.91 11.20 3.38
C GLY A 116 24.61 11.63 4.83
N VAL A 117 23.38 12.03 5.13
CA VAL A 117 22.98 12.50 6.47
C VAL A 117 22.79 11.31 7.42
N HIS A 118 23.14 11.47 8.69
CA HIS A 118 22.94 10.41 9.69
C HIS A 118 21.44 10.04 9.78
N PRO A 119 21.06 8.74 9.75
CA PRO A 119 19.65 8.33 9.63
C PRO A 119 18.71 8.96 10.67
N GLN A 120 19.15 9.02 11.93
CA GLN A 120 18.41 9.61 13.04
C GLN A 120 18.11 11.10 12.82
N VAL A 121 19.04 11.84 12.22
CA VAL A 121 18.85 13.27 11.91
C VAL A 121 17.79 13.42 10.81
N GLY A 122 17.88 12.60 9.75
CA GLY A 122 16.87 12.57 8.69
C GLY A 122 15.47 12.25 9.22
N ALA A 123 15.37 11.27 10.13
CA ALA A 123 14.12 10.91 10.78
C ALA A 123 13.56 12.04 11.66
N ILE A 124 14.40 12.75 12.42
CA ILE A 124 13.97 13.89 13.24
C ILE A 124 13.35 14.99 12.38
N ILE A 125 13.95 15.31 11.23
CA ILE A 125 13.41 16.31 10.30
C ILE A 125 11.97 15.95 9.91
N LEU A 126 11.75 14.69 9.53
CA LEU A 126 10.46 14.21 9.07
C LEU A 126 9.43 14.07 10.20
N ILE A 127 9.88 13.70 11.40
CA ILE A 127 9.06 13.71 12.61
C ILE A 127 8.57 15.14 12.92
N ILE A 128 9.45 16.14 12.85
CA ILE A 128 9.07 17.54 13.12
C ILE A 128 8.04 18.02 12.09
N LEU A 129 8.28 17.74 10.80
CA LEU A 129 7.34 18.10 9.74
C LEU A 129 5.99 17.40 9.94
N ALA A 130 5.98 16.10 10.24
CA ALA A 130 4.76 15.35 10.50
C ALA A 130 4.02 15.86 11.74
N PHE A 131 4.74 16.21 12.81
CA PHE A 131 4.15 16.80 14.02
C PHE A 131 3.42 18.11 13.69
N ILE A 132 4.08 19.03 13.00
CA ILE A 132 3.49 20.34 12.63
C ILE A 132 2.23 20.12 11.79
N THR A 133 2.29 19.25 10.79
CA THR A 133 1.16 18.98 9.89
C THR A 133 -0.01 18.32 10.60
N LEU A 134 0.24 17.38 11.51
CA LEU A 134 -0.82 16.71 12.27
C LEU A 134 -1.46 17.61 13.34
N LEU A 135 -0.90 18.80 13.61
CA LEU A 135 -1.56 19.84 14.40
C LEU A 135 -2.52 20.72 13.59
N MET A 136 -2.50 20.63 12.25
CA MET A 136 -3.36 21.40 11.37
C MET A 136 -4.77 20.81 11.27
N ASP A 137 -5.68 21.60 10.68
CA ASP A 137 -7.03 21.15 10.35
C ASP A 137 -7.01 20.07 9.25
N PHE A 138 -7.99 19.17 9.28
CA PHE A 138 -8.08 18.03 8.37
C PHE A 138 -7.99 18.43 6.88
N ASP A 139 -8.69 19.50 6.48
CA ASP A 139 -8.67 19.95 5.09
C ASP A 139 -7.27 20.37 4.62
N LYS A 140 -6.46 20.97 5.51
CA LYS A 140 -5.06 21.32 5.22
C LYS A 140 -4.19 20.08 5.11
N ILE A 141 -4.39 19.10 5.99
CA ILE A 141 -3.69 17.80 5.93
C ILE A 141 -3.95 17.14 4.56
N VAL A 142 -5.21 17.06 4.14
CA VAL A 142 -5.60 16.46 2.86
C VAL A 142 -5.00 17.23 1.67
N SER A 143 -4.97 18.56 1.73
CA SER A 143 -4.41 19.39 0.66
C SER A 143 -2.90 19.18 0.44
N ILE A 144 -2.14 18.85 1.48
CA ILE A 144 -0.68 18.66 1.39
C ILE A 144 -0.33 17.33 0.70
N ILE A 145 -1.17 16.31 0.82
CA ILE A 145 -0.88 14.94 0.37
C ILE A 145 -1.04 14.79 -1.16
N GLY A 146 -1.74 15.71 -1.83
CA GLY A 146 -2.36 15.49 -3.15
C GLY A 146 -1.53 15.60 -4.43
N VAL A 147 -0.20 15.79 -4.41
CA VAL A 147 0.54 16.21 -5.64
C VAL A 147 1.74 15.34 -6.05
N ILE A 148 2.14 14.33 -5.28
CA ILE A 148 3.45 13.68 -5.50
C ILE A 148 3.39 12.40 -6.36
N THR A 149 2.28 11.65 -6.33
CA THR A 149 2.17 10.34 -7.00
C THR A 149 2.45 10.36 -8.52
N PRO A 150 1.95 11.32 -9.32
CA PRO A 150 2.20 11.32 -10.76
C PRO A 150 3.69 11.47 -11.11
N VAL A 151 4.41 12.31 -10.34
CA VAL A 151 5.85 12.53 -10.52
C VAL A 151 6.63 11.26 -10.24
N LEU A 152 6.28 10.56 -9.15
CA LEU A 152 6.86 9.26 -8.82
C LEU A 152 6.70 8.26 -9.96
N VAL A 153 5.49 8.11 -10.49
CA VAL A 153 5.19 7.13 -11.54
C VAL A 153 6.07 7.37 -12.77
N ILE A 154 6.18 8.62 -13.21
CA ILE A 154 7.03 8.99 -14.36
C ILE A 154 8.51 8.65 -14.06
N ALA A 155 9.00 9.04 -12.89
CA ALA A 155 10.38 8.76 -12.49
C ALA A 155 10.66 7.25 -12.44
N MET A 156 9.74 6.45 -11.92
CA MET A 156 9.84 4.99 -11.88
C MET A 156 9.91 4.36 -13.27
N PHE A 157 9.05 4.77 -14.21
CA PHE A 157 9.12 4.29 -15.59
C PHE A 157 10.48 4.58 -16.23
N PHE A 158 11.03 5.77 -15.98
CA PHE A 158 12.32 6.17 -16.50
C PHE A 158 13.47 5.34 -15.91
N ILE A 159 13.59 5.27 -14.57
CA ILE A 159 14.71 4.58 -13.92
C ILE A 159 14.63 3.06 -14.10
N ALA A 160 13.44 2.47 -13.98
CA ALA A 160 13.26 1.03 -14.17
C ALA A 160 13.50 0.67 -15.63
N GLY A 161 12.97 1.46 -16.58
CA GLY A 161 13.21 1.25 -18.01
C GLY A 161 14.70 1.26 -18.38
N TYR A 162 15.47 2.21 -17.84
CA TYR A 162 16.92 2.25 -18.05
C TYR A 162 17.63 0.99 -17.54
N ASN A 163 17.33 0.55 -16.31
CA ASN A 163 17.98 -0.61 -15.70
C ASN A 163 17.56 -1.92 -16.38
N ILE A 164 16.31 -2.01 -16.88
CA ILE A 164 15.86 -3.16 -17.69
C ILE A 164 16.64 -3.27 -18.99
N LEU A 165 16.96 -2.14 -19.63
CA LEU A 165 17.74 -2.10 -20.87
C LEU A 165 19.25 -2.24 -20.64
N ASN A 166 19.74 -1.95 -19.43
CA ASN A 166 21.15 -2.03 -19.04
C ASN A 166 21.29 -2.82 -17.73
N PRO A 167 20.93 -4.11 -17.70
CA PRO A 167 20.90 -4.87 -16.46
C PRO A 167 22.32 -5.23 -16.00
N VAL A 168 22.51 -5.34 -14.68
CA VAL A 168 23.78 -5.78 -14.06
C VAL A 168 24.09 -7.23 -14.46
N VAL A 169 23.06 -8.08 -14.47
CA VAL A 169 23.14 -9.46 -14.98
C VAL A 169 22.01 -9.71 -15.98
N PRO A 170 22.24 -10.52 -17.04
CA PRO A 170 21.17 -10.88 -17.97
C PRO A 170 19.99 -11.55 -17.27
N LEU A 171 18.77 -11.31 -17.74
CA LEU A 171 17.55 -11.89 -17.14
C LEU A 171 17.58 -13.43 -17.05
N SER A 172 18.27 -14.09 -17.99
CA SER A 172 18.48 -15.54 -18.00
C SER A 172 19.32 -16.06 -16.83
N GLU A 173 20.13 -15.20 -16.21
CA GLU A 173 21.06 -15.55 -15.13
C GLU A 173 20.55 -15.12 -13.75
N VAL A 174 19.49 -14.30 -13.67
CA VAL A 174 18.97 -13.75 -12.42
C VAL A 174 18.65 -14.83 -11.37
N ASN A 175 18.16 -16.00 -11.79
CA ASN A 175 17.87 -17.11 -10.87
C ASN A 175 19.13 -17.72 -10.21
N GLN A 176 20.34 -17.44 -10.71
CA GLN A 176 21.58 -17.87 -10.07
C GLN A 176 21.92 -16.99 -8.85
N TYR A 177 21.32 -15.79 -8.78
CA TYR A 177 21.56 -14.79 -7.76
C TYR A 177 20.33 -14.55 -6.87
N ASN A 178 19.26 -15.36 -6.99
CA ASN A 178 18.10 -15.21 -6.13
C ASN A 178 18.43 -15.66 -4.68
N ASP A 179 17.77 -15.05 -3.70
CA ASP A 179 17.99 -15.35 -2.29
C ASP A 179 16.65 -15.50 -1.57
N VAL A 180 16.13 -16.74 -1.60
CA VAL A 180 14.85 -17.09 -0.97
C VAL A 180 14.89 -16.90 0.54
N SER A 181 16.08 -16.89 1.18
CA SER A 181 16.19 -16.68 2.64
C SER A 181 15.81 -15.26 3.08
N ARG A 182 15.80 -14.31 2.14
CA ARG A 182 15.37 -12.92 2.36
C ARG A 182 13.86 -12.70 2.20
N THR A 183 13.12 -13.75 1.87
CA THR A 183 11.66 -13.68 1.69
C THR A 183 10.95 -13.98 3.01
N PRO A 184 9.71 -13.47 3.21
CA PRO A 184 8.98 -13.67 4.46
C PRO A 184 8.78 -15.13 4.84
N THR A 185 8.45 -16.01 3.87
CA THR A 185 8.10 -17.40 4.17
C THR A 185 8.84 -18.45 3.33
N GLY A 186 9.56 -18.05 2.28
CA GLY A 186 10.16 -18.98 1.32
C GLY A 186 9.18 -19.58 0.30
N PHE A 187 7.88 -19.28 0.39
CA PHE A 187 6.86 -19.73 -0.55
C PHE A 187 6.32 -18.56 -1.38
N TRP A 188 6.81 -18.42 -2.62
CA TRP A 188 6.48 -17.30 -3.52
C TRP A 188 4.98 -16.98 -3.66
N TRP A 189 4.13 -18.02 -3.70
CA TRP A 189 2.69 -17.85 -3.87
C TRP A 189 2.02 -17.36 -2.59
N PHE A 190 2.53 -17.78 -1.43
CA PHE A 190 2.01 -17.37 -0.14
C PHE A 190 2.42 -15.94 0.18
N ASP A 191 3.65 -15.56 -0.15
CA ASP A 191 4.12 -14.18 -0.02
C ASP A 191 3.39 -13.25 -0.99
N ALA A 192 3.08 -13.69 -2.21
CA ALA A 192 2.24 -12.94 -3.14
C ALA A 192 0.82 -12.69 -2.60
N ILE A 193 0.18 -13.69 -1.99
CA ILE A 193 -1.14 -13.54 -1.36
C ILE A 193 -1.05 -12.67 -0.09
N THR A 194 0.02 -12.83 0.69
CA THR A 194 0.29 -12.02 1.89
C THR A 194 0.44 -10.54 1.51
N TYR A 195 1.19 -10.25 0.46
CA TYR A 195 1.34 -8.89 -0.06
C TYR A 195 0.03 -8.33 -0.64
N ALA A 196 -0.81 -9.18 -1.26
CA ALA A 196 -2.15 -8.76 -1.68
C ALA A 196 -3.03 -8.41 -0.46
N GLY A 197 -2.90 -9.18 0.63
CA GLY A 197 -3.47 -8.86 1.93
C GLY A 197 -2.98 -7.50 2.45
N PHE A 198 -1.68 -7.29 2.48
CA PHE A 198 -1.06 -6.03 2.93
C PHE A 198 -1.62 -4.84 2.15
N THR A 199 -1.58 -4.95 0.81
CA THR A 199 -2.14 -3.94 -0.11
C THR A 199 -3.60 -3.64 0.20
N LEU A 200 -4.41 -4.69 0.42
CA LEU A 200 -5.82 -4.54 0.76
C LEU A 200 -6.00 -3.87 2.11
N ALA A 201 -5.27 -4.28 3.15
CA ALA A 201 -5.42 -3.73 4.50
C ALA A 201 -5.13 -2.22 4.49
N THR A 202 -4.07 -1.81 3.79
CA THR A 202 -3.71 -0.40 3.59
C THR A 202 -4.82 0.37 2.87
N ALA A 203 -5.42 -0.22 1.84
CA ALA A 203 -6.43 0.46 1.03
C ALA A 203 -7.88 0.29 1.53
N PHE A 204 -8.15 -0.60 2.48
CA PHE A 204 -9.50 -1.05 2.82
C PHE A 204 -10.38 0.11 3.30
N SER A 205 -9.85 0.94 4.19
CA SER A 205 -10.61 2.06 4.75
C SER A 205 -11.00 3.07 3.69
N PHE A 206 -10.04 3.42 2.83
CA PHE A 206 -10.28 4.33 1.73
C PHE A 206 -11.25 3.77 0.70
N LEU A 207 -11.07 2.51 0.27
CA LEU A 207 -11.98 1.85 -0.67
C LEU A 207 -13.40 1.78 -0.13
N SER A 208 -13.55 1.63 1.18
CA SER A 208 -14.87 1.61 1.84
C SER A 208 -15.53 2.99 1.81
N ILE A 209 -14.83 4.05 2.20
CA ILE A 209 -15.35 5.43 2.23
C ILE A 209 -15.59 5.96 0.81
N MET A 210 -14.65 5.76 -0.12
CA MET A 210 -14.90 6.11 -1.51
C MET A 210 -16.07 5.31 -2.09
N GLY A 211 -16.20 4.05 -1.67
CA GLY A 211 -17.32 3.20 -2.02
C GLY A 211 -18.67 3.87 -1.72
N SER A 212 -18.85 4.41 -0.51
CA SER A 212 -20.10 5.02 -0.05
C SER A 212 -20.43 6.34 -0.74
N GLU A 213 -19.42 7.14 -1.07
CA GLU A 213 -19.59 8.44 -1.74
C GLU A 213 -19.90 8.34 -3.24
N SER A 214 -19.82 7.14 -3.82
CA SER A 214 -20.09 6.97 -5.24
C SER A 214 -21.57 7.00 -5.58
N ALA A 215 -21.92 7.75 -6.62
CA ALA A 215 -23.28 7.79 -7.14
C ALA A 215 -23.77 6.44 -7.72
N ARG A 216 -22.86 5.53 -8.11
CA ARG A 216 -23.24 4.23 -8.71
C ARG A 216 -22.24 3.13 -8.36
N GLN A 217 -22.76 1.94 -8.07
CA GLN A 217 -21.95 0.76 -7.80
C GLN A 217 -21.06 0.35 -9.00
N SER A 218 -21.49 0.61 -10.23
CA SER A 218 -20.70 0.26 -11.42
C SER A 218 -19.43 1.09 -11.58
N ILE A 219 -19.42 2.33 -11.05
CA ILE A 219 -18.26 3.23 -11.07
C ILE A 219 -17.18 2.68 -10.15
N VAL A 220 -17.52 2.40 -8.88
CA VAL A 220 -16.55 1.87 -7.90
C VAL A 220 -16.03 0.49 -8.30
N ARG A 221 -16.90 -0.34 -8.89
CA ARG A 221 -16.53 -1.67 -9.38
C ARG A 221 -15.47 -1.60 -10.48
N ARG A 222 -15.65 -0.69 -11.45
CA ARG A 222 -14.69 -0.51 -12.54
C ARG A 222 -13.43 0.20 -12.06
N GLY A 223 -13.57 1.22 -11.21
CA GLY A 223 -12.45 1.95 -10.62
C GLY A 223 -11.52 1.04 -9.83
N ALA A 224 -12.04 0.14 -9.00
CA ALA A 224 -11.22 -0.82 -8.27
C ALA A 224 -10.45 -1.78 -9.20
N VAL A 225 -11.06 -2.23 -10.30
CA VAL A 225 -10.41 -3.11 -11.28
C VAL A 225 -9.33 -2.35 -12.05
N TYR A 226 -9.62 -1.14 -12.54
CA TYR A 226 -8.64 -0.31 -13.25
C TYR A 226 -7.48 0.09 -12.35
N GLY A 227 -7.75 0.45 -11.08
CA GLY A 227 -6.72 0.78 -10.11
C GLY A 227 -5.84 -0.42 -9.77
N GLY A 228 -6.44 -1.59 -9.55
CA GLY A 228 -5.70 -2.84 -9.35
C GLY A 228 -4.85 -3.24 -10.55
N LEU A 229 -5.34 -3.01 -11.78
CA LEU A 229 -4.55 -3.20 -13.01
C LEU A 229 -3.34 -2.25 -13.05
N LEU A 230 -3.53 -0.95 -12.77
CA LEU A 230 -2.44 0.02 -12.71
C LEU A 230 -1.40 -0.35 -11.64
N ILE A 231 -1.84 -0.75 -10.44
CA ILE A 231 -0.95 -1.23 -9.38
C ILE A 231 -0.13 -2.43 -9.87
N THR A 232 -0.78 -3.41 -10.51
CA THR A 232 -0.10 -4.60 -11.05
C THR A 232 0.95 -4.24 -12.09
N LEU A 233 0.64 -3.31 -13.01
CA LEU A 233 1.58 -2.85 -14.03
C LEU A 233 2.81 -2.17 -13.41
N LEU A 234 2.59 -1.31 -12.40
CA LEU A 234 3.68 -0.65 -11.68
C LEU A 234 4.51 -1.66 -10.87
N MET A 235 3.87 -2.70 -10.30
CA MET A 235 4.58 -3.77 -9.59
C MET A 235 5.46 -4.57 -10.54
N LEU A 236 4.94 -4.93 -11.72
CA LEU A 236 5.71 -5.65 -12.74
C LEU A 236 6.92 -4.84 -13.20
N LEU A 237 6.74 -3.54 -13.42
CA LEU A 237 7.80 -2.62 -13.80
C LEU A 237 8.91 -2.57 -12.74
N ILE A 238 8.56 -2.32 -11.47
CA ILE A 238 9.57 -2.31 -10.40
C ILE A 238 10.19 -3.68 -10.24
N ASN A 239 9.41 -4.75 -10.26
CA ASN A 239 9.92 -6.10 -10.07
C ASN A 239 11.00 -6.41 -11.12
N PHE A 240 10.73 -6.08 -12.38
CA PHE A 240 11.73 -6.22 -13.42
C PHE A 240 12.94 -5.30 -13.15
N GLY A 241 12.72 -4.01 -12.84
CA GLY A 241 13.82 -3.10 -12.49
C GLY A 241 14.70 -3.62 -11.34
N VAL A 242 14.12 -4.21 -10.29
CA VAL A 242 14.84 -4.79 -9.15
C VAL A 242 15.60 -6.04 -9.59
N LEU A 243 14.98 -6.94 -10.35
CA LEU A 243 15.66 -8.12 -10.89
C LEU A 243 16.88 -7.73 -11.75
N SER A 244 16.79 -6.63 -12.49
CA SER A 244 17.88 -6.11 -13.33
C SER A 244 19.09 -5.59 -12.55
N ILE A 245 18.95 -5.34 -11.24
CA ILE A 245 20.03 -4.86 -10.38
C ILE A 245 20.40 -5.86 -9.26
N ILE A 246 19.86 -7.08 -9.27
CA ILE A 246 20.35 -8.17 -8.42
C ILE A 246 21.76 -8.58 -8.90
N PRO A 247 22.72 -8.89 -7.99
CA PRO A 247 22.57 -9.01 -6.52
C PRO A 247 22.66 -7.68 -5.76
N ASN A 248 23.09 -6.59 -6.39
CA ASN A 248 23.32 -5.30 -5.72
C ASN A 248 22.08 -4.75 -4.98
N ALA A 249 20.87 -5.12 -5.43
CA ALA A 249 19.62 -4.80 -4.74
C ALA A 249 19.59 -5.24 -3.27
N TYR A 250 20.31 -6.31 -2.91
CA TYR A 250 20.34 -6.88 -1.57
C TYR A 250 21.21 -6.10 -0.57
N ASP A 251 22.08 -5.22 -1.08
CA ASP A 251 23.08 -4.49 -0.29
C ASP A 251 22.65 -3.05 0.00
N VAL A 252 21.49 -2.63 -0.50
CA VAL A 252 20.91 -1.30 -0.31
C VAL A 252 19.55 -1.38 0.37
N ALA A 253 19.17 -0.36 1.12
CA ALA A 253 17.85 -0.33 1.74
C ALA A 253 16.75 0.14 0.76
N LEU A 254 17.14 0.88 -0.29
CA LEU A 254 16.22 1.47 -1.28
C LEU A 254 16.63 1.08 -2.71
N PRO A 255 16.26 -0.14 -3.19
CA PRO A 255 16.61 -0.62 -4.52
C PRO A 255 16.30 0.35 -5.68
N THR A 256 15.19 1.09 -5.61
CA THR A 256 14.85 2.09 -6.65
C THR A 256 15.77 3.31 -6.62
N MET A 257 16.33 3.69 -5.47
CA MET A 257 17.35 4.72 -5.40
C MET A 257 18.63 4.25 -6.09
N GLN A 258 19.03 3.00 -5.86
CA GLN A 258 20.16 2.39 -6.58
C GLN A 258 19.92 2.37 -8.10
N MET A 259 18.70 2.05 -8.55
CA MET A 259 18.33 2.16 -9.97
C MET A 259 18.54 3.58 -10.50
N ALA A 260 18.17 4.61 -9.74
CA ALA A 260 18.37 6.00 -10.14
C ALA A 260 19.86 6.37 -10.21
N VAL A 261 20.68 5.91 -9.24
CA VAL A 261 22.14 6.09 -9.23
C VAL A 261 22.80 5.45 -10.44
N ASN A 262 22.35 4.25 -10.84
CA ASN A 262 22.86 3.56 -12.04
C ASN A 262 22.66 4.36 -13.33
N VAL A 263 21.60 5.18 -13.41
CA VAL A 263 21.40 6.10 -14.53
C VAL A 263 22.39 7.27 -14.44
N SER A 264 22.46 7.92 -13.27
CA SER A 264 23.43 8.96 -12.95
C SER A 264 23.44 9.25 -11.45
N PRO A 265 24.60 9.52 -10.82
CA PRO A 265 24.66 9.78 -9.38
C PRO A 265 23.72 10.89 -8.88
N TRP A 266 23.57 12.00 -9.62
CA TRP A 266 22.69 13.10 -9.21
C TRP A 266 21.21 12.74 -9.27
N LEU A 267 20.82 11.77 -10.11
CA LEU A 267 19.45 11.26 -10.17
C LEU A 267 19.09 10.46 -8.91
N GLY A 268 20.06 9.80 -8.27
CA GLY A 268 19.87 9.20 -6.94
C GLY A 268 19.41 10.23 -5.92
N THR A 269 20.15 11.34 -5.79
CA THR A 269 19.78 12.45 -4.90
C THR A 269 18.44 13.08 -5.28
N ALA A 270 18.18 13.33 -6.57
CA ALA A 270 16.90 13.87 -7.01
C ALA A 270 15.73 12.91 -6.69
N TYR A 271 15.91 11.61 -6.89
CA TYR A 271 14.91 10.59 -6.58
C TYR A 271 14.68 10.46 -5.06
N SER A 272 15.71 10.64 -4.24
CA SER A 272 15.59 10.65 -2.78
C SER A 272 14.61 11.73 -2.27
N VAL A 273 14.55 12.90 -2.93
CA VAL A 273 13.56 13.94 -2.61
C VAL A 273 12.15 13.43 -2.84
N ILE A 274 11.91 12.72 -3.94
CA ILE A 274 10.60 12.13 -4.26
C ILE A 274 10.21 11.09 -3.19
N ILE A 275 11.16 10.20 -2.82
CA ILE A 275 10.93 9.21 -1.76
C ILE A 275 10.63 9.90 -0.42
N ILE A 276 11.40 10.92 -0.02
CA ILE A 276 11.17 11.65 1.24
C ILE A 276 9.77 12.26 1.29
N LEU A 277 9.33 12.89 0.19
CA LEU A 277 8.00 13.48 0.11
C LEU A 277 6.89 12.44 0.22
N LEU A 278 7.08 11.24 -0.35
CA LEU A 278 6.13 10.15 -0.20
C LEU A 278 6.15 9.55 1.20
N ILE A 279 7.33 9.33 1.78
CA ILE A 279 7.49 8.84 3.14
C ILE A 279 6.79 9.79 4.11
N TYR A 280 7.00 11.09 3.96
CA TYR A 280 6.30 12.12 4.71
C TYR A 280 4.77 11.97 4.61
N ASN A 281 4.24 11.87 3.38
CA ASN A 281 2.81 11.67 3.16
C ASN A 281 2.29 10.40 3.82
N SER A 282 3.05 9.31 3.77
CA SER A 282 2.69 8.04 4.42
C SER A 282 2.72 8.16 5.95
N ILE A 283 3.72 8.81 6.54
CA ILE A 283 3.79 9.07 7.99
C ILE A 283 2.52 9.81 8.43
N VAL A 284 2.19 10.93 7.78
CA VAL A 284 0.98 11.72 8.09
C VAL A 284 -0.29 10.90 7.86
N GLY A 285 -0.38 10.21 6.71
CA GLY A 285 -1.53 9.42 6.30
C GLY A 285 -1.82 8.21 7.19
N PHE A 286 -0.79 7.63 7.82
CA PHE A 286 -0.95 6.52 8.76
C PHE A 286 -1.15 6.97 10.21
N LEU A 287 -0.43 8.00 10.66
CA LEU A 287 -0.59 8.53 12.03
C LEU A 287 -1.94 9.21 12.24
N PHE A 288 -2.44 9.98 11.26
CA PHE A 288 -3.71 10.68 11.43
C PHE A 288 -4.88 9.74 11.80
N PRO A 289 -5.21 8.69 11.01
CA PRO A 289 -6.30 7.78 11.34
C PRO A 289 -6.06 7.00 12.64
N PHE A 290 -4.81 6.64 12.96
CA PHE A 290 -4.47 6.03 14.24
C PHE A 290 -4.81 6.97 15.41
N LEU A 291 -4.37 8.23 15.36
CA LEU A 291 -4.60 9.21 16.42
C LEU A 291 -6.09 9.55 16.56
N ALA A 292 -6.77 9.78 15.43
CA ALA A 292 -8.20 10.08 15.38
C ALA A 292 -9.06 8.91 15.87
N ARG A 293 -8.54 7.68 15.85
CA ARG A 293 -9.26 6.51 16.39
C ARG A 293 -9.37 6.54 17.90
N PHE A 294 -8.31 6.95 18.59
CA PHE A 294 -8.24 6.93 20.06
C PHE A 294 -8.48 8.29 20.72
N THR A 295 -8.41 9.38 19.94
CA THR A 295 -8.54 10.74 20.44
C THR A 295 -9.25 11.64 19.44
N LYS A 296 -9.80 12.77 19.91
CA LYS A 296 -10.43 13.77 19.03
C LYS A 296 -9.37 14.77 18.53
N PRO A 297 -9.23 15.00 17.21
CA PRO A 297 -8.30 16.00 16.65
C PRO A 297 -8.43 17.38 17.31
N GLY A 298 -7.29 18.06 17.49
CA GLY A 298 -7.20 19.38 18.13
C GLY A 298 -7.20 19.39 19.66
N THR A 299 -7.60 18.29 20.33
CA THR A 299 -7.63 18.21 21.79
C THR A 299 -6.24 18.01 22.42
N GLY A 300 -6.08 18.35 23.70
CA GLY A 300 -4.82 18.09 24.43
C GLY A 300 -4.42 16.61 24.46
N LYS A 301 -5.40 15.70 24.57
CA LYS A 301 -5.17 14.24 24.49
C LYS A 301 -4.62 13.82 23.13
N TYR A 302 -5.11 14.40 22.04
CA TYR A 302 -4.60 14.16 20.69
C TYR A 302 -3.13 14.61 20.56
N LYS A 303 -2.82 15.82 21.02
CA LYS A 303 -1.44 16.36 20.98
C LYS A 303 -0.47 15.51 21.80
N MET A 304 -0.89 15.04 22.97
CA MET A 304 -0.09 14.16 23.82
C MET A 304 0.14 12.79 23.16
N LEU A 305 -0.89 12.17 22.59
CA LEU A 305 -0.75 10.89 21.89
C LEU A 305 0.12 11.04 20.64
N LEU A 306 -0.03 12.12 19.87
CA LEU A 306 0.81 12.44 18.72
C LEU A 306 2.29 12.53 19.11
N ALA A 307 2.61 13.33 20.13
CA ALA A 307 3.99 13.49 20.61
C ALA A 307 4.58 12.16 21.09
N ALA A 308 3.83 11.41 21.92
CA ALA A 308 4.27 10.09 22.39
C ALA A 308 4.50 9.11 21.23
N SER A 309 3.60 9.08 20.26
CA SER A 309 3.69 8.19 19.09
C SER A 309 4.91 8.48 18.22
N LEU A 310 5.24 9.75 18.03
CA LEU A 310 6.42 10.16 17.27
C LEU A 310 7.73 9.89 18.02
N ILE A 311 7.75 10.12 19.34
CA ILE A 311 8.92 9.80 20.18
C ILE A 311 9.18 8.28 20.16
N ILE A 312 8.14 7.46 20.35
CA ILE A 312 8.28 6.01 20.26
C ILE A 312 8.68 5.59 18.84
N GLY A 313 8.10 6.22 17.81
CA GLY A 313 8.43 5.93 16.42
C GLY A 313 9.89 6.25 16.06
N TYR A 314 10.47 7.30 16.66
CA TYR A 314 11.90 7.61 16.53
C TYR A 314 12.79 6.45 17.00
N PHE A 315 12.43 5.75 18.07
CA PHE A 315 13.20 4.59 18.52
C PHE A 315 13.15 3.41 17.52
N GLY A 316 12.14 3.36 16.65
CA GLY A 316 12.09 2.43 15.54
C GLY A 316 13.28 2.57 14.57
N THR A 317 13.88 3.75 14.48
CA THR A 317 15.07 3.97 13.61
C THR A 317 16.28 3.13 14.00
N TYR A 318 16.39 2.69 15.26
CA TYR A 318 17.47 1.82 15.72
C TYR A 318 17.30 0.35 15.32
N VAL A 319 16.07 -0.07 14.96
CA VAL A 319 15.80 -1.40 14.41
C VAL A 319 16.20 -1.46 12.93
N GLY A 320 16.00 -0.35 12.21
CA GLY A 320 16.33 -0.22 10.80
C GLY A 320 15.13 -0.43 9.88
N PHE A 321 15.14 0.25 8.73
CA PHE A 321 14.02 0.23 7.78
C PHE A 321 13.72 -1.17 7.24
N VAL A 322 14.74 -1.85 6.70
CA VAL A 322 14.59 -3.18 6.09
C VAL A 322 14.04 -4.20 7.10
N GLU A 323 14.54 -4.20 8.32
CA GLU A 323 14.09 -5.12 9.37
C GLU A 323 12.63 -4.86 9.78
N LEU A 324 12.25 -3.59 9.91
CA LEU A 324 10.86 -3.24 10.18
C LEU A 324 9.91 -3.64 9.04
N VAL A 325 10.32 -3.47 7.78
CA VAL A 325 9.56 -3.97 6.62
C VAL A 325 9.44 -5.51 6.71
N ASN A 326 10.53 -6.21 7.03
CA ASN A 326 10.56 -7.66 7.18
C ASN A 326 9.57 -8.19 8.21
N ILE A 327 9.38 -7.48 9.32
CA ILE A 327 8.48 -7.90 10.41
C ILE A 327 7.05 -7.40 10.19
N ILE A 328 6.88 -6.09 9.99
CA ILE A 328 5.57 -5.44 10.07
C ILE A 328 4.71 -5.77 8.83
N TYR A 329 5.31 -5.84 7.65
CA TYR A 329 4.53 -5.98 6.41
C TYR A 329 3.89 -7.35 6.26
N PRO A 330 4.59 -8.49 6.51
CA PRO A 330 3.95 -9.80 6.48
C PRO A 330 2.83 -9.92 7.52
N LEU A 331 3.07 -9.43 8.74
CA LEU A 331 2.07 -9.46 9.82
C LEU A 331 0.82 -8.65 9.44
N PHE A 332 0.98 -7.46 8.88
CA PHE A 332 -0.15 -6.68 8.38
C PHE A 332 -0.82 -7.34 7.17
N GLY A 333 -0.03 -8.04 6.36
CA GLY A 333 -0.50 -8.90 5.29
C GLY A 333 -1.53 -9.92 5.75
N TYR A 334 -1.29 -10.61 6.87
CA TYR A 334 -2.24 -11.57 7.43
C TYR A 334 -3.56 -10.94 7.89
N VAL A 335 -3.53 -9.71 8.41
CA VAL A 335 -4.74 -8.96 8.76
C VAL A 335 -5.56 -8.69 7.49
N GLY A 336 -4.90 -8.22 6.43
CA GLY A 336 -5.54 -7.99 5.15
C GLY A 336 -6.04 -9.25 4.47
N MET A 337 -5.30 -10.36 4.54
CA MET A 337 -5.76 -11.67 4.07
C MET A 337 -7.05 -12.08 4.78
N THR A 338 -7.13 -11.89 6.10
CA THR A 338 -8.34 -12.18 6.87
C THR A 338 -9.54 -11.37 6.38
N ILE A 339 -9.35 -10.07 6.13
CA ILE A 339 -10.38 -9.20 5.52
C ILE A 339 -10.76 -9.71 4.11
N GLY A 340 -9.77 -10.10 3.31
CA GLY A 340 -9.98 -10.60 1.95
C GLY A 340 -10.75 -11.92 1.90
N VAL A 341 -10.47 -12.85 2.81
CA VAL A 341 -11.23 -14.10 2.98
C VAL A 341 -12.67 -13.79 3.32
N MET A 342 -12.94 -12.90 4.28
CA MET A 342 -14.32 -12.54 4.64
C MET A 342 -15.08 -11.83 3.52
N LEU A 343 -14.41 -10.96 2.76
CA LEU A 343 -14.98 -10.35 1.56
C LEU A 343 -15.34 -11.40 0.50
N THR A 344 -14.50 -12.41 0.36
CA THR A 344 -14.70 -13.53 -0.58
C THR A 344 -15.89 -14.40 -0.14
N ILE A 345 -15.96 -14.78 1.14
CA ILE A 345 -17.09 -15.52 1.73
C ILE A 345 -18.40 -14.75 1.51
N ARG A 346 -18.42 -13.45 1.84
CA ARG A 346 -19.58 -12.58 1.59
C ARG A 346 -19.98 -12.57 0.11
N TRP A 347 -19.02 -12.48 -0.80
CA TRP A 347 -19.29 -12.50 -2.23
C TRP A 347 -19.92 -13.81 -2.70
N VAL A 348 -19.38 -14.96 -2.27
CA VAL A 348 -19.95 -16.29 -2.58
C VAL A 348 -21.38 -16.40 -2.06
N PHE A 349 -21.61 -16.04 -0.79
CA PHE A 349 -22.94 -16.09 -0.17
C PHE A 349 -23.97 -15.26 -0.94
N LEU A 350 -23.63 -14.02 -1.31
CA LEU A 350 -24.52 -13.15 -2.09
C LEU A 350 -24.81 -13.72 -3.49
N LYS A 351 -23.82 -14.36 -4.13
CA LYS A 351 -24.00 -14.98 -5.45
C LYS A 351 -24.93 -16.19 -5.37
N LEU A 352 -24.77 -17.03 -4.35
CA LEU A 352 -25.66 -18.18 -4.10
C LEU A 352 -27.10 -17.73 -3.79
N LYS A 353 -27.27 -16.69 -2.96
CA LYS A 353 -28.59 -16.13 -2.65
C LYS A 353 -29.29 -15.57 -3.90
N ALA A 354 -28.56 -14.84 -4.75
CA ALA A 354 -29.09 -14.31 -6.00
C ALA A 354 -29.53 -15.42 -6.96
N ARG A 355 -28.75 -16.49 -7.08
CA ARG A 355 -29.11 -17.66 -7.90
C ARG A 355 -30.41 -18.33 -7.41
N LYS A 356 -30.51 -18.59 -6.11
CA LYS A 356 -31.73 -19.18 -5.52
C LYS A 356 -32.97 -18.32 -5.71
N LEU A 357 -32.81 -16.99 -5.69
CA LEU A 357 -33.92 -16.07 -5.93
C LEU A 357 -34.34 -16.09 -7.41
N ALA A 358 -33.39 -16.20 -8.35
CA ALA A 358 -33.69 -16.30 -9.76
C ALA A 358 -34.41 -17.62 -10.10
N GLU A 359 -33.97 -18.74 -9.53
CA GLU A 359 -34.64 -20.05 -9.67
C GLU A 359 -36.09 -20.00 -9.16
N LYS A 360 -36.34 -19.38 -7.99
CA LYS A 360 -37.70 -19.20 -7.47
C LYS A 360 -38.61 -18.31 -8.32
N LEU A 361 -38.03 -17.36 -9.07
CA LEU A 361 -38.81 -16.46 -9.92
C LEU A 361 -39.16 -17.13 -11.25
N SER A 362 -38.27 -17.97 -11.81
CA SER A 362 -38.60 -18.77 -13.00
C SER A 362 -39.66 -19.82 -12.71
N ASP A 363 -39.57 -20.52 -11.57
CA ASP A 363 -40.54 -21.56 -11.20
C ASP A 363 -41.96 -21.00 -11.00
N ASN A 364 -42.09 -19.72 -10.64
CA ASN A 364 -43.38 -19.03 -10.47
C ASN A 364 -43.91 -18.37 -11.76
N GLU A 365 -43.11 -18.27 -12.83
CA GLU A 365 -43.57 -17.79 -14.15
C GLU A 365 -44.07 -18.95 -15.04
N ASP A 366 -43.72 -20.19 -14.69
CA ASP A 366 -44.15 -21.42 -15.37
C ASP A 366 -45.42 -22.05 -14.74
N GLU A 367 -45.93 -21.50 -13.63
CA GLU A 367 -47.26 -21.77 -13.04
C GLU A 367 -48.27 -20.68 -13.41
#